data_AF-A0A7K9JFQ6-F1
#
_entry.id   AF-A0A7K9JFQ6-F1
#
_cell.length_a   1.000
_cell.length_b   1.000
_cell.length_c   1.000
_cell.angle_alpha   90.00
_cell.angle_beta   90.00
_cell.angle_gamma   90.00
#
_symmetry.space_group_name_H-M   'P 1'
#
loop_
_entity.id
_entity.type
_entity.pdbx_description
1 polymer ?
#
loop_
_entity_poly.entity_id
_entity_poly.type
_entity_poly.pdbx_seq_one_letter_code
_entity_poly.pdbx_strand_id
1 'polypeptide(L)' 'GFRTCVLTNNWVDDSDGRSVMAAMLERLRRHFDLVLESCRLGIPKPDPRIYSHALEALRARPEEV' A
#
# COMPACT_ATOMS: atom_id res chain seq x y z
N GLY A 1 3.28 11.42 16.77
CA GLY A 1 3.85 11.26 15.43
C GLY A 1 2.74 11.04 14.42
N PHE A 2 2.99 11.27 13.14
CA PHE A 2 2.02 10.96 12.07
C PHE A 2 2.02 9.45 11.77
N ARG A 3 0.87 8.89 11.41
CA ARG A 3 0.83 7.56 10.78
C ARG A 3 1.07 7.71 9.29
N THR A 4 1.89 6.84 8.75
CA THR A 4 2.38 6.90 7.38
C THR A 4 1.97 5.65 6.62
N CYS A 5 1.49 5.81 5.39
CA CYS A 5 1.02 4.70 4.56
C CYS A 5 1.51 4.86 3.12
N VAL A 6 1.97 3.77 2.52
CA VAL A 6 2.17 3.65 1.08
C VAL A 6 0.96 2.98 0.46
N LEU A 7 0.23 3.68 -0.40
CA LEU A 7 -0.89 3.13 -1.17
C LEU A 7 -0.50 2.99 -2.65
N THR A 8 -0.22 1.77 -3.10
CA THR A 8 0.35 1.52 -4.43
C THR A 8 -0.55 0.71 -5.34
N ASN A 9 -0.57 1.09 -6.63
CA ASN A 9 -1.04 0.21 -7.68
C ASN A 9 0.17 -0.61 -8.15
N ASN A 10 0.25 -1.87 -7.76
CA ASN A 10 1.32 -2.78 -8.14
C ASN A 10 0.77 -4.13 -8.64
N TRP A 11 1.67 -5.00 -9.10
CA TRP A 11 1.40 -6.37 -9.52
C TRP A 11 2.19 -7.35 -8.66
N VAL A 12 1.79 -8.62 -8.70
CA VAL A 12 2.65 -9.70 -8.18
C VAL A 12 3.73 -9.93 -9.22
N ASP A 13 4.97 -9.61 -8.87
CA ASP A 13 6.12 -9.82 -9.76
C ASP A 13 6.55 -11.30 -9.71
N ASP A 14 6.24 -12.04 -10.78
CA ASP A 14 6.60 -13.43 -11.01
C ASP A 14 7.79 -13.58 -11.97
N SER A 15 8.43 -12.48 -12.37
CA SER A 15 9.60 -12.48 -13.23
C SER A 15 10.90 -12.92 -12.53
N ASP A 16 11.96 -13.09 -13.30
CA ASP A 16 13.32 -13.33 -12.77
C ASP A 16 13.85 -12.14 -11.94
N GLY A 17 13.26 -10.95 -12.11
CA GLY A 17 13.60 -9.73 -11.38
C GLY A 17 12.90 -9.56 -10.03
N ARG A 18 12.04 -10.50 -9.62
CA ARG A 18 11.17 -10.38 -8.43
C ARG A 18 11.87 -10.01 -7.13
N SER A 19 13.16 -10.37 -7.00
CA SER A 19 13.96 -10.08 -5.80
C SER A 19 14.15 -8.58 -5.57
N VAL A 20 14.29 -7.79 -6.64
CA VAL A 20 14.48 -6.34 -6.57
C VAL A 20 13.21 -5.66 -6.05
N MET A 21 12.04 -6.04 -6.58
CA MET A 21 10.75 -5.52 -6.12
C MET A 21 10.45 -5.95 -4.69
N ALA A 22 10.74 -7.21 -4.33
CA ALA A 22 10.60 -7.70 -2.97
C ALA A 22 11.46 -6.88 -1.97
N ALA A 23 12.73 -6.66 -2.28
CA ALA A 23 13.64 -5.88 -1.44
C ALA A 23 13.18 -4.42 -1.28
N MET A 24 12.67 -3.80 -2.35
CA MET A 24 12.10 -2.45 -2.30
C MET A 24 10.89 -2.39 -1.36
N LEU A 25 9.92 -3.30 -1.53
CA LEU A 25 8.72 -3.36 -0.70
C LEU A 25 9.05 -3.65 0.77
N GLU A 26 10.01 -4.53 1.04
CA GLU A 26 10.51 -4.79 2.39
C GLU A 26 11.10 -3.52 3.01
N ARG A 27 11.86 -2.74 2.23
CA ARG A 27 12.41 -1.47 2.71
C ARG A 27 11.32 -0.45 3.03
N LEU A 28 10.24 -0.40 2.24
CA LEU A 28 9.08 0.46 2.55
C LEU A 28 8.38 0.01 3.84
N ARG A 29 8.14 -1.29 4.03
CA ARG A 29 7.52 -1.83 5.25
C ARG A 29 8.32 -1.56 6.53
N ARG A 30 9.62 -1.25 6.43
CA ARG A 30 10.45 -0.85 7.58
C ARG A 30 10.32 0.61 7.98
N HIS A 31 9.88 1.49 7.07
CA HIS A 31 9.85 2.94 7.29
C HIS A 31 8.43 3.51 7.37
N PHE A 32 7.43 2.78 6.92
CA PHE A 32 6.02 3.18 6.92
C PHE A 32 5.23 2.25 7.83
N ASP A 33 4.23 2.81 8.52
CA ASP A 33 3.34 2.03 9.39
C ASP A 33 2.51 1.03 8.57
N LEU A 34 2.17 1.39 7.32
CA LEU A 34 1.37 0.56 6.41
C LEU A 34 1.92 0.61 4.98
N VAL A 35 1.84 -0.53 4.29
CA VAL A 35 2.05 -0.65 2.85
C VAL A 35 0.88 -1.45 2.28
N LEU A 36 0.00 -0.76 1.55
CA LEU A 36 -1.22 -1.31 0.94
C LEU A 36 -1.01 -1.49 -0.56
N GLU A 37 -1.14 -2.73 -1.01
CA GLU A 37 -0.86 -3.17 -2.38
C GLU A 37 -2.14 -3.52 -3.11
N SER A 38 -2.43 -2.86 -4.23
CA SER A 38 -3.65 -3.12 -5.00
C SER A 38 -3.77 -4.58 -5.45
N CYS A 39 -2.65 -5.25 -5.79
CA CYS A 39 -2.67 -6.65 -6.21
C CYS A 39 -3.06 -7.61 -5.08
N ARG A 40 -2.85 -7.21 -3.82
CA ARG A 40 -3.25 -7.99 -2.63
C ARG A 40 -4.70 -7.72 -2.24
N LEU A 41 -5.14 -6.47 -2.41
CA LEU A 41 -6.51 -6.05 -2.10
C LEU A 41 -7.52 -6.39 -3.21
N GLY A 42 -7.06 -6.58 -4.45
CA GLY A 42 -7.92 -6.77 -5.62
C GLY A 42 -8.68 -5.50 -6.05
N ILE A 43 -8.26 -4.34 -5.53
CA ILE A 43 -8.94 -3.05 -5.74
C ILE A 43 -7.86 -2.02 -6.13
N PRO A 44 -7.76 -1.60 -7.41
CA PRO A 44 -6.78 -0.61 -7.84
C PRO A 44 -7.33 0.82 -7.72
N LYS A 45 -6.44 1.81 -7.53
CA LYS A 45 -6.81 3.21 -7.79
C LYS A 45 -7.19 3.37 -9.27
N PRO A 46 -8.24 4.13 -9.62
CA PRO A 46 -8.97 5.06 -8.76
C PRO A 46 -10.27 4.51 -8.14
N ASP A 47 -10.46 3.19 -8.02
CA ASP A 47 -11.66 2.62 -7.39
C ASP A 47 -11.85 3.19 -5.96
N PRO A 48 -12.99 3.83 -5.65
CA PRO A 48 -13.21 4.49 -4.36
C PRO A 48 -12.97 3.59 -3.14
N ARG A 49 -13.21 2.29 -3.27
CA ARG A 49 -13.07 1.32 -2.18
C ARG A 49 -11.65 1.23 -1.66
N ILE A 50 -10.63 1.53 -2.49
CA ILE A 50 -9.23 1.51 -2.06
C ILE A 50 -8.93 2.62 -1.05
N TYR A 51 -9.56 3.79 -1.19
CA TYR A 51 -9.38 4.91 -0.26
C TYR A 51 -10.12 4.65 1.04
N SER A 52 -11.35 4.13 0.99
CA SER A 52 -12.09 3.73 2.19
C SER A 52 -11.33 2.67 2.99
N HIS A 53 -10.76 1.68 2.31
CA HIS A 53 -9.92 0.66 2.95
C HIS A 53 -8.66 1.25 3.58
N ALA A 54 -7.99 2.20 2.90
CA ALA A 54 -6.81 2.86 3.43
C ALA A 54 -7.11 3.68 4.69
N LEU A 55 -8.23 4.42 4.70
CA LEU A 55 -8.70 5.18 5.87
C LEU A 55 -9.04 4.27 7.05
N GLU A 56 -9.71 3.15 6.80
CA GLU A 56 -10.02 2.13 7.81
C GLU A 56 -8.74 1.55 8.43
N ALA A 57 -7.78 1.13 7.58
CA ALA A 57 -6.50 0.59 8.03
C ALA A 57 -5.68 1.63 8.84
N LEU A 58 -5.68 2.89 8.40
CA LEU A 58 -5.06 4.00 9.10
C LEU A 58 -5.82 4.41 10.37
N ARG A 59 -7.06 3.97 10.55
CA ARG A 59 -8.00 4.45 11.57
C ARG A 59 -8.07 5.98 11.60
N ALA A 60 -8.16 6.57 10.42
CA ALA A 60 -8.18 8.01 10.20
C ALA A 60 -9.45 8.42 9.46
N ARG A 61 -9.90 9.65 9.68
CA ARG A 61 -10.97 10.27 8.91
C ARG A 61 -10.40 10.91 7.64
N PRO A 62 -11.20 11.08 6.58
CA PRO A 62 -10.74 11.73 5.35
C PRO A 62 -10.12 13.11 5.58
N GLU A 63 -10.61 13.87 6.56
CA GLU A 63 -10.14 15.24 6.85
C GLU A 63 -8.77 15.28 7.55
N GLU A 64 -8.23 14.12 7.92
CA GLU A 64 -6.96 13.97 8.65
C GLU A 64 -5.80 13.50 7.74
N VAL A 65 -6.06 13.26 6.45
CA VAL A 65 -5.11 12.70 5.47
C VAL A 65 -4.76 13.69 4.37
#